data_AF-A0A8S3VHY4-F1
#
_entry.id   AF-A0A8S3VHY4-F1
#
_cell.length_a   1.000
_cell.length_b   1.000
_cell.length_c   1.000
_cell.angle_alpha   90.00
_cell.angle_beta   90.00
_cell.angle_gamma   90.00
#
_symmetry.space_group_name_H-M   'P 1'
#
loop_
_entity.id
_entity.type
_entity.pdbx_description
1 polymer ?
#
loop_
_entity_poly.entity_id
_entity_poly.type
_entity_poly.pdbx_seq_one_letter_code
_entity_poly.pdbx_strand_id
1 'polypeptide(L)'
;MYMSGQEIQGNRTLEQNLNEYKKFHDYRILNPHDGEKVKKGLRVVRKFTKDKDFKAGDLGSINDVNENGEVFIKWDKHDNKSESFHTDKFNQYKLLLFDNAQADVEHEDFTCDGCRQDPLYGIRWKCLTCADYDLCTKCYIIDKHIVDHIFKRIVSPNSKG
;
A
#
# COMPACT_ATOMS: atom_id res chain seq x y z
N MET A 1 5.79 39.83 33.80
CA MET A 1 6.86 39.28 32.94
C MET A 1 7.73 38.40 33.81
N TYR A 2 8.29 37.31 33.24
CA TYR A 2 8.75 36.10 33.95
C TYR A 2 7.56 35.31 34.57
N MET A 3 7.47 33.96 34.55
CA MET A 3 8.40 32.90 34.08
C MET A 3 7.70 31.84 33.18
N SER A 4 8.50 30.88 32.71
CA SER A 4 8.26 29.81 31.73
C SER A 4 7.69 28.47 32.27
N GLY A 5 7.07 27.70 31.38
CA GLY A 5 6.98 26.22 31.33
C GLY A 5 6.68 25.84 29.86
N GLN A 6 7.37 24.93 29.16
CA GLN A 6 7.47 23.47 29.38
C GLN A 6 6.08 22.83 29.56
N GLU A 7 5.65 21.78 28.86
CA GLU A 7 6.17 21.02 27.70
C GLU A 7 4.95 20.24 27.09
N ILE A 8 4.96 19.31 26.13
CA ILE A 8 5.99 18.47 25.48
C ILE A 8 5.54 18.11 24.04
N GLN A 9 6.44 17.61 23.16
CA GLN A 9 6.04 17.01 21.88
C GLN A 9 5.52 15.58 22.08
N GLY A 10 4.24 15.34 21.80
CA GLY A 10 3.56 14.06 22.04
C GLY A 10 4.13 12.90 21.23
N ASN A 11 4.63 11.88 21.94
CA ASN A 11 5.06 10.58 21.39
C ASN A 11 3.98 9.97 20.47
N ARG A 12 4.37 9.57 19.26
CA ARG A 12 3.63 8.57 18.47
C ARG A 12 3.95 7.19 19.02
N THR A 13 3.13 6.72 19.96
CA THR A 13 3.29 5.38 20.56
C THR A 13 2.92 4.27 19.57
N LEU A 14 3.41 3.06 19.85
CA LEU A 14 3.22 1.84 19.04
C LEU A 14 1.75 1.47 18.75
N GLU A 15 0.78 2.07 19.42
CA GLU A 15 -0.65 1.88 19.16
C GLU A 15 -1.13 2.58 17.88
N GLN A 16 -0.49 3.68 17.45
CA GLN A 16 -0.81 4.29 16.15
C GLN A 16 -0.46 3.35 14.99
N ASN A 17 0.50 2.45 15.18
CA ASN A 17 0.81 1.39 14.21
C ASN A 17 -0.25 0.29 14.15
N LEU A 18 -1.20 0.17 15.10
CA LEU A 18 -2.28 -0.84 15.01
C LEU A 18 -3.35 -0.48 13.98
N ASN A 19 -3.61 0.80 13.73
CA ASN A 19 -4.48 1.22 12.62
C ASN A 19 -3.77 1.08 11.27
N GLU A 20 -2.45 1.32 11.21
CA GLU A 20 -1.65 0.90 10.06
C GLU A 20 -1.69 -0.63 9.90
N TYR A 21 -1.58 -1.42 10.99
CA TYR A 21 -1.66 -2.89 10.97
C TYR A 21 -3.01 -3.42 10.49
N LYS A 22 -4.12 -2.78 10.85
CA LYS A 22 -5.44 -3.11 10.29
C LYS A 22 -5.51 -2.83 8.78
N LYS A 23 -4.99 -1.68 8.31
CA LYS A 23 -4.81 -1.42 6.87
C LYS A 23 -3.88 -2.47 6.22
N PHE A 24 -2.90 -3.02 6.96
CA PHE A 24 -2.06 -4.14 6.49
C PHE A 24 -2.81 -5.46 6.28
N HIS A 25 -4.00 -5.65 6.84
CA HIS A 25 -4.85 -6.82 6.56
C HIS A 25 -5.68 -6.70 5.26
N ASP A 26 -5.97 -5.48 4.79
CA ASP A 26 -6.64 -5.24 3.49
C ASP A 26 -5.68 -5.33 2.29
N TYR A 27 -4.37 -5.29 2.53
CA TYR A 27 -3.40 -5.65 1.49
C TYR A 27 -3.37 -7.16 1.27
N ARG A 28 -4.06 -7.63 0.23
CA ARG A 28 -3.81 -8.96 -0.35
C ARG A 28 -2.32 -9.19 -0.59
N ILE A 29 -1.94 -10.43 -0.30
CA ILE A 29 -0.72 -11.09 -0.75
C ILE A 29 -0.59 -10.93 -2.27
N LEU A 30 0.63 -10.69 -2.76
CA LEU A 30 0.94 -10.85 -4.18
C LEU A 30 0.89 -12.34 -4.55
N ASN A 31 -0.31 -12.84 -4.83
CA ASN A 31 -0.56 -14.24 -5.19
C ASN A 31 -0.54 -14.38 -6.73
N PRO A 32 0.38 -15.17 -7.33
CA PRO A 32 0.41 -15.40 -8.77
C PRO A 32 -0.89 -15.97 -9.36
N HIS A 33 -1.76 -16.53 -8.52
CA HIS A 33 -3.02 -17.15 -8.91
C HIS A 33 -4.24 -16.20 -8.90
N ASP A 34 -4.13 -14.99 -8.34
CA ASP A 34 -5.25 -14.03 -8.22
C ASP A 34 -5.51 -13.24 -9.53
N GLY A 35 -4.84 -13.59 -10.63
CA GLY A 35 -4.98 -12.95 -11.95
C GLY A 35 -4.19 -11.65 -12.12
N GLU A 36 -3.82 -10.98 -11.03
CA GLU A 36 -2.87 -9.86 -11.07
C GLU A 36 -1.43 -10.40 -11.14
N LYS A 37 -0.86 -10.38 -12.35
CA LYS A 37 0.55 -10.75 -12.54
C LYS A 37 1.45 -9.74 -11.83
N VAL A 38 2.29 -10.25 -10.93
CA VAL A 38 3.34 -9.45 -10.29
C VAL A 38 4.25 -8.88 -11.38
N LYS A 39 4.34 -7.54 -11.45
CA LYS A 39 5.01 -6.80 -12.52
C LYS A 39 5.85 -5.64 -11.98
N LYS A 40 6.72 -5.12 -12.84
CA LYS A 40 7.47 -3.88 -12.61
C LYS A 40 6.51 -2.71 -12.31
N GLY A 41 6.95 -1.79 -11.47
CA GLY A 41 6.18 -0.59 -11.09
C GLY A 41 5.30 -0.77 -9.85
N LEU A 42 4.94 -2.01 -9.49
CA LEU A 42 4.13 -2.27 -8.28
C LEU A 42 4.85 -1.78 -7.02
N ARG A 43 4.12 -1.07 -6.16
CA ARG A 43 4.57 -0.63 -4.85
C ARG A 43 4.21 -1.67 -3.82
N VAL A 44 5.18 -2.04 -3.01
CA VAL A 44 5.06 -3.14 -2.05
C VAL A 44 5.48 -2.73 -0.66
N VAL A 45 4.90 -3.38 0.34
CA VAL A 45 5.34 -3.26 1.74
C VAL A 45 5.90 -4.59 2.23
N ARG A 46 7.01 -4.50 2.97
CA ARG A 46 7.58 -5.63 3.70
C ARG A 46 6.67 -6.02 4.87
N LYS A 47 6.25 -7.29 4.93
CA LYS A 47 5.41 -7.79 6.04
C LYS A 47 6.17 -8.06 7.35
N PHE A 48 7.45 -8.41 7.27
CA PHE A 48 8.24 -8.88 8.42
C PHE A 48 9.56 -8.14 8.57
N THR A 49 9.92 -7.75 9.80
CA THR A 49 11.28 -7.29 10.13
C THR A 49 12.26 -8.44 9.97
N LYS A 50 13.38 -8.19 9.28
CA LYS A 50 14.49 -9.13 9.10
C LYS A 50 15.65 -8.79 10.03
N ASP A 51 16.00 -7.50 10.11
CA ASP A 51 17.13 -7.00 10.88
C ASP A 51 16.95 -5.50 11.22
N LYS A 52 18.01 -4.84 11.67
CA LYS A 52 18.01 -3.41 12.03
C LYS A 52 17.77 -2.48 10.85
N ASP A 53 18.10 -2.92 9.63
CA ASP A 53 17.97 -2.14 8.41
C ASP A 53 16.56 -2.40 7.82
N PHE A 54 16.21 -3.67 7.56
CA PHE A 54 14.96 -4.03 6.89
C PHE A 54 13.82 -4.37 7.87
N LYS A 55 12.83 -3.47 7.97
CA LYS A 55 11.74 -3.54 8.95
C LYS A 55 10.38 -3.84 8.30
N ALA A 56 9.46 -4.43 9.07
CA ALA A 56 8.06 -4.48 8.68
C ALA A 56 7.53 -3.04 8.48
N GLY A 57 6.73 -2.83 7.44
CA GLY A 57 6.26 -1.50 7.05
C GLY A 57 7.21 -0.74 6.10
N ASP A 58 8.39 -1.28 5.75
CA ASP A 58 9.23 -0.65 4.73
C ASP A 58 8.59 -0.75 3.35
N LEU A 59 8.54 0.41 2.67
CA LEU A 59 8.01 0.59 1.32
C LEU A 59 9.11 0.42 0.28
N GLY A 60 8.76 -0.16 -0.87
CA GLY A 60 9.63 -0.28 -2.02
C GLY A 60 8.87 -0.44 -3.33
N SER A 61 9.60 -0.41 -4.44
CA SER A 61 9.08 -0.66 -5.79
C SER A 61 9.69 -1.93 -6.38
N ILE A 62 8.87 -2.73 -7.06
CA ILE A 62 9.36 -3.79 -7.93
C ILE A 62 9.99 -3.14 -9.17
N ASN A 63 11.32 -3.24 -9.28
CA ASN A 63 12.07 -2.69 -10.40
C ASN A 63 12.18 -3.68 -11.57
N ASP A 64 12.15 -4.98 -11.28
CA ASP A 64 12.24 -6.04 -12.29
C ASP A 64 11.61 -7.35 -11.79
N VAL A 65 11.25 -8.24 -12.71
CA VAL A 65 10.71 -9.59 -12.46
C VAL A 65 11.31 -10.57 -13.47
N ASN A 66 12.00 -11.61 -13.02
CA ASN A 66 12.57 -12.62 -13.92
C ASN A 66 11.57 -13.73 -14.29
N GLU A 67 11.95 -14.54 -15.28
CA GLU A 67 11.13 -15.64 -15.82
C GLU A 67 10.74 -16.70 -14.77
N ASN A 68 11.53 -16.82 -13.70
CA ASN A 68 11.28 -17.75 -12.58
C ASN A 68 10.34 -17.17 -11.51
N GLY A 69 9.75 -15.99 -11.73
CA GLY A 69 8.89 -15.31 -10.77
C GLY A 69 9.65 -14.74 -9.56
N GLU A 70 10.94 -14.46 -9.70
CA GLU A 70 11.71 -13.69 -8.73
C GLU A 70 11.54 -12.19 -8.99
N VAL A 71 11.18 -11.43 -7.97
CA VAL A 71 10.99 -9.97 -8.04
C VAL A 71 12.17 -9.26 -7.38
N PHE A 72 12.64 -8.18 -8.02
CA PHE A 72 13.74 -7.35 -7.52
C PHE A 72 13.21 -6.04 -6.98
N ILE A 73 13.36 -5.82 -5.67
CA ILE A 73 12.82 -4.64 -4.98
C ILE A 73 13.92 -3.61 -4.75
N LYS A 74 13.63 -2.35 -5.10
CA LYS A 74 14.33 -1.18 -4.57
C LYS A 74 13.51 -0.62 -3.41
N TRP A 75 14.07 -0.62 -2.21
CA TRP A 75 13.43 -0.08 -1.01
C TRP A 75 13.66 1.44 -0.89
N ASP A 76 12.65 2.18 -0.42
CA ASP A 76 12.66 3.65 -0.39
C ASP A 76 13.68 4.25 0.59
N LYS A 77 13.88 3.59 1.73
CA LYS A 77 14.72 4.09 2.84
C LYS A 77 16.15 3.55 2.80
N HIS A 78 16.44 2.62 1.88
CA HIS A 78 17.67 1.83 1.87
C HIS A 78 18.42 2.05 0.56
N ASP A 79 18.94 3.26 0.37
CA ASP A 79 19.72 3.61 -0.81
C ASP A 79 20.84 2.59 -1.06
N ASN A 80 20.93 2.14 -2.32
CA ASN A 80 21.82 1.10 -2.81
C ASN A 80 21.60 -0.33 -2.27
N LYS A 81 20.56 -0.60 -1.47
CA LYS A 81 20.18 -1.97 -1.08
C LYS A 81 18.94 -2.44 -1.85
N SER A 82 19.13 -3.47 -2.66
CA SER A 82 18.05 -4.25 -3.26
C SER A 82 17.96 -5.62 -2.59
N GLU A 83 16.77 -6.20 -2.59
CA GLU A 83 16.55 -7.60 -2.22
C GLU A 83 15.68 -8.26 -3.27
N SER A 84 15.92 -9.55 -3.52
CA SER A 84 15.08 -10.37 -4.38
C SER A 84 14.18 -11.31 -3.55
N PHE A 85 13.00 -11.61 -4.09
CA PHE A 85 12.03 -12.50 -3.48
C PHE A 85 11.40 -13.37 -4.57
N HIS A 86 11.36 -14.69 -4.40
CA HIS A 86 10.45 -15.49 -5.22
C HIS A 86 9.00 -15.20 -4.85
N THR A 87 8.11 -15.19 -5.84
CA THR A 87 6.66 -15.08 -5.68
C THR A 87 5.98 -16.45 -5.57
N ASP A 88 6.75 -17.51 -5.34
CA ASP A 88 6.25 -18.87 -5.14
C ASP A 88 5.35 -18.99 -3.90
N LYS A 89 4.59 -20.09 -3.82
CA LYS A 89 3.64 -20.39 -2.74
C LYS A 89 4.22 -20.39 -1.32
N PHE A 90 5.53 -20.52 -1.15
CA PHE A 90 6.24 -20.49 0.14
C PHE A 90 6.68 -19.06 0.51
N ASN A 91 6.98 -18.22 -0.49
CA ASN A 91 7.50 -16.86 -0.31
C ASN A 91 6.46 -15.75 -0.51
N GLN A 92 5.31 -16.03 -1.14
CA GLN A 92 4.24 -15.07 -1.45
C GLN A 92 3.85 -14.15 -0.27
N TYR A 93 3.90 -14.65 0.97
CA TYR A 93 3.50 -13.90 2.17
C TYR A 93 4.48 -12.81 2.64
N LYS A 94 5.65 -12.65 2.02
CA LYS A 94 6.67 -11.68 2.46
C LYS A 94 6.35 -10.23 2.06
N LEU A 95 5.56 -10.06 1.00
CA LEU A 95 5.27 -8.78 0.35
C LEU A 95 3.77 -8.55 0.23
N LEU A 96 3.35 -7.31 0.46
CA LEU A 96 1.96 -6.88 0.38
C LEU A 96 1.83 -5.79 -0.70
N LEU A 97 0.83 -5.90 -1.58
CA LEU A 97 0.60 -4.87 -2.62
C LEU A 97 0.03 -3.60 -1.98
N PHE A 98 0.82 -2.53 -2.00
CA PHE A 98 0.47 -1.21 -1.46
C PHE A 98 -0.26 -0.35 -2.48
N ASP A 99 0.31 -0.18 -3.67
CA ASP A 99 -0.21 0.66 -4.76
C ASP A 99 0.25 0.09 -6.11
N ASN A 100 -0.55 0.27 -7.16
CA ASN A 100 -0.24 -0.15 -8.52
C ASN A 100 -0.36 0.98 -9.56
N ALA A 101 -0.55 2.23 -9.13
CA ALA A 101 -0.59 3.40 -10.01
C ALA A 101 0.67 3.54 -10.88
N GLN A 102 1.86 3.23 -10.33
CA GLN A 102 3.15 3.31 -11.04
C GLN A 102 3.44 2.05 -11.88
N ALA A 103 2.46 1.15 -12.00
CA ALA A 103 2.47 -0.01 -12.88
C ALA A 103 1.38 0.12 -13.96
N ASP A 104 1.00 1.36 -14.33
CA ASP A 104 0.03 1.66 -15.38
C ASP A 104 -1.33 0.99 -15.16
N VAL A 105 -1.85 1.11 -13.93
CA VAL A 105 -3.23 0.76 -13.59
C VAL A 105 -4.03 2.05 -13.43
N GLU A 106 -5.13 2.15 -14.16
CA GLU A 106 -6.04 3.29 -14.12
C GLU A 106 -7.50 2.83 -14.16
N HIS A 107 -8.38 3.67 -13.61
CA HIS A 107 -9.83 3.51 -13.62
C HIS A 107 -10.43 4.76 -14.28
N GLU A 108 -10.57 4.72 -15.61
CA GLU A 108 -10.91 5.88 -16.46
C GLU A 108 -12.17 6.64 -16.00
N ASP A 109 -13.27 5.94 -15.73
CA ASP A 109 -14.57 6.55 -15.38
C ASP A 109 -14.69 7.04 -13.91
N PHE A 110 -13.58 7.11 -13.15
CA PHE A 110 -13.64 7.36 -11.71
C PHE A 110 -12.66 8.43 -11.25
N THR A 111 -13.16 9.38 -10.47
CA THR A 111 -12.38 10.43 -9.80
C THR A 111 -12.16 10.06 -8.34
N CYS A 112 -11.01 10.42 -7.76
CA CYS A 112 -10.80 10.35 -6.31
C CYS A 112 -11.45 11.54 -5.58
N ASP A 113 -12.44 11.32 -4.72
CA ASP A 113 -13.12 12.39 -3.97
C ASP A 113 -12.20 13.12 -2.99
N GLY A 114 -11.21 12.43 -2.43
CA GLY A 114 -10.30 12.98 -1.43
C GLY A 114 -9.22 13.95 -1.98
N CYS A 115 -8.90 13.88 -3.28
CA CYS A 115 -7.88 14.74 -3.92
C CYS A 115 -8.22 15.24 -5.33
N ARG A 116 -9.38 14.89 -5.89
CA ARG A 116 -9.83 15.21 -7.25
C ARG A 116 -8.90 14.74 -8.37
N GLN A 117 -8.13 13.68 -8.11
CA GLN A 117 -7.34 13.02 -9.16
C GLN A 117 -8.28 12.28 -10.11
N ASP A 118 -8.18 12.61 -11.40
CA ASP A 118 -9.01 12.12 -12.49
C ASP A 118 -8.13 11.86 -13.72
N PRO A 119 -8.11 10.63 -14.29
CA PRO A 119 -8.75 9.42 -13.78
C PRO A 119 -8.07 8.90 -12.49
N LEU A 120 -8.71 7.92 -11.84
CA LEU A 120 -8.18 7.27 -10.64
C LEU A 120 -7.12 6.23 -11.02
N TYR A 121 -5.86 6.68 -11.05
CA TYR A 121 -4.68 5.81 -11.08
C TYR A 121 -4.51 4.98 -9.80
N GLY A 122 -4.15 3.72 -10.00
CA GLY A 122 -3.86 2.73 -8.96
C GLY A 122 -5.10 2.03 -8.43
N ILE A 123 -5.01 1.57 -7.18
CA ILE A 123 -6.09 0.85 -6.52
C ILE A 123 -7.24 1.84 -6.22
N ARG A 124 -8.43 1.49 -6.70
CA ARG A 124 -9.68 2.16 -6.33
C ARG A 124 -10.23 1.60 -5.02
N TRP A 125 -10.42 2.47 -4.05
CA TRP A 125 -11.06 2.17 -2.77
C TRP A 125 -12.48 2.75 -2.79
N LYS A 126 -13.46 1.89 -3.12
CA LYS A 126 -14.87 2.28 -3.16
C LYS A 126 -15.51 2.19 -1.80
N CYS A 127 -16.07 3.28 -1.29
CA CYS A 127 -16.89 3.22 -0.09
C CYS A 127 -18.16 2.39 -0.37
N LEU A 128 -18.48 1.43 0.49
CA LEU A 128 -19.71 0.63 0.40
C LEU A 128 -20.88 1.24 1.19
N THR A 129 -20.59 2.17 2.11
CA THR A 129 -21.62 2.87 2.89
C THR A 129 -22.17 4.10 2.17
N CYS A 130 -21.34 4.79 1.38
CA CYS A 130 -21.72 6.01 0.66
C CYS A 130 -22.11 5.69 -0.78
N ALA A 131 -23.14 6.38 -1.28
CA ALA A 131 -23.36 6.47 -2.72
C ALA A 131 -22.18 7.23 -3.36
N ASP A 132 -21.65 6.66 -4.44
CA ASP A 132 -20.65 7.24 -5.33
C ASP A 132 -19.50 8.00 -4.64
N TYR A 133 -18.80 7.30 -3.73
CA TYR A 133 -17.61 7.84 -3.06
C TYR A 133 -16.41 6.91 -3.24
N ASP A 134 -15.35 7.44 -3.84
CA ASP A 134 -14.19 6.67 -4.30
C ASP A 134 -12.86 7.37 -3.94
N LEU A 135 -11.90 6.60 -3.43
CA LEU A 135 -10.58 7.10 -3.04
C LEU A 135 -9.45 6.36 -3.78
N CYS A 136 -8.39 7.09 -4.15
CA CYS A 136 -7.11 6.46 -4.46
C CYS A 136 -6.39 6.04 -3.17
N THR A 137 -5.42 5.12 -3.29
CA THR A 137 -4.62 4.61 -2.15
C THR A 137 -4.12 5.71 -1.22
N LYS A 138 -3.58 6.81 -1.76
CA LYS A 138 -3.03 7.93 -0.96
C LYS A 138 -4.08 8.60 -0.06
N CYS A 139 -5.31 8.74 -0.53
CA CYS A 139 -6.39 9.35 0.25
C CYS A 139 -7.01 8.36 1.25
N TYR A 140 -7.10 7.09 0.89
CA TYR A 140 -7.55 6.03 1.79
C TYR A 140 -6.60 5.86 2.98
N ILE A 141 -5.27 5.76 2.76
CA ILE A 141 -4.32 5.52 3.86
C ILE A 141 -4.21 6.68 4.86
N ILE A 142 -4.48 7.93 4.44
CA ILE A 142 -4.44 9.12 5.32
C ILE A 142 -5.83 9.50 5.88
N ASP A 143 -6.81 8.59 5.79
CA ASP A 143 -8.14 8.74 6.39
C ASP A 143 -8.89 10.00 5.92
N LYS A 144 -8.93 10.23 4.59
CA LYS A 144 -9.71 11.34 3.98
C LYS A 144 -11.23 11.19 4.07
N HIS A 145 -11.73 10.10 4.65
CA HIS A 145 -13.15 9.78 4.80
C HIS A 145 -13.43 9.20 6.20
N ILE A 146 -14.69 8.95 6.51
CA ILE A 146 -15.14 8.32 7.75
C ILE A 146 -14.49 6.93 7.89
N VAL A 147 -13.66 6.75 8.93
CA VAL A 147 -12.83 5.55 9.14
C VAL A 147 -13.64 4.28 9.44
N ASP A 148 -14.87 4.43 9.94
CA ASP A 148 -15.77 3.31 10.24
C ASP A 148 -16.56 2.83 8.99
N HIS A 149 -16.43 3.50 7.84
CA HIS A 149 -17.07 3.05 6.61
C HIS A 149 -16.30 1.91 5.97
N ILE A 150 -17.02 0.88 5.51
CA ILE A 150 -16.41 -0.28 4.85
C ILE A 150 -16.03 0.13 3.42
N PHE A 151 -14.82 -0.21 3.00
CA PHE A 151 -14.32 0.00 1.65
C PHE A 151 -14.15 -1.32 0.89
N LYS A 152 -14.58 -1.34 -0.37
CA LYS A 152 -14.24 -2.38 -1.35
C LYS A 152 -12.98 -1.96 -2.08
N ARG A 153 -11.96 -2.80 -1.99
CA ARG A 153 -10.73 -2.67 -2.75
C ARG A 153 -10.93 -3.25 -4.17
N ILE A 154 -10.77 -2.41 -5.18
CA ILE A 154 -10.85 -2.77 -6.60
C ILE A 154 -9.45 -2.51 -7.18
N VAL A 155 -8.75 -3.59 -7.56
CA VAL A 155 -7.30 -3.53 -7.82
C VAL A 155 -6.98 -3.30 -9.30
N SER A 156 -7.93 -3.58 -10.18
CA SER A 156 -7.88 -3.32 -11.62
C SER A 156 -9.31 -3.12 -12.15
N PRO A 157 -9.53 -2.49 -13.32
CA PRO A 157 -10.88 -2.28 -13.88
C PRO A 157 -11.71 -3.57 -14.01
N ASN A 158 -11.05 -4.68 -14.31
CA ASN A 158 -11.68 -6.00 -14.48
C ASN A 158 -11.68 -6.86 -13.20
N SER A 159 -11.35 -6.29 -12.03
CA SER A 159 -11.38 -7.00 -10.75
C SER A 159 -12.80 -7.42 -10.38
N LYS A 160 -13.11 -8.70 -10.60
CA LYS A 160 -14.29 -9.36 -10.02
C LYS A 160 -14.09 -9.46 -8.51
N GLY A 161 -14.68 -8.52 -7.77
CA GLY A 161 -14.79 -8.58 -6.30
C GLY A 161 -16.14 -9.10 -5.85
#